data_AF-A0A7S3B4Y1-F1
#
_entry.id   AF-A0A7S3B4Y1-F1
#
_cell.length_a   1.000
_cell.length_b   1.000
_cell.length_c   1.000
_cell.angle_alpha   90.00
_cell.angle_beta   90.00
_cell.angle_gamma   90.00
#
_symmetry.space_group_name_H-M   'P 1'
#
loop_
_entity.id
_entity.type
_entity.pdbx_description
1 polymer ?
#
loop_
_entity_poly.entity_id
_entity_poly.type
_entity_poly.pdbx_seq_one_letter_code
_entity_poly.pdbx_strand_id
1 'polypeptide(L)'
;MHWERVVEQSGVHDDDHTPLRYHFGGPHGKEPRWFVLVQMFYNQNEVRKLLTASDVVLINYGLHYCQPARAGADTRCWQRYQQYVAELERLFISLQAHASQPGKVAIFQETSAQHFPQVPPGTLPPQDATGDWEMRYFFPRLGPRAPEQCRCSKIGAEPLRMQALRNVSARYPAVRVLPMHRLLAPRHQWHQQDCRARSEAWHRAEREGQARGGCDCTHYCYSPAFWKVYFRALLVELRAGLRFSSSAPANTGV
;
A
#
# COMPACT_ATOMS: atom_id res chain seq x y z
N MET A 1 -4.74 -2.71 -24.18
CA MET A 1 -4.84 -2.15 -22.82
C MET A 1 -3.48 -1.56 -22.51
N HIS A 2 -3.33 -0.25 -22.58
CA HIS A 2 -2.03 0.42 -22.44
C HIS A 2 -2.00 1.22 -21.14
N TRP A 3 -0.94 1.01 -20.36
CA TRP A 3 -0.60 1.83 -19.22
C TRP A 3 0.41 2.85 -19.70
N GLU A 4 0.10 4.14 -19.54
CA GLU A 4 1.05 5.20 -19.83
C GLU A 4 1.58 5.75 -18.50
N ARG A 5 2.92 5.75 -18.33
CA ARG A 5 3.59 6.45 -17.25
C ARG A 5 3.42 7.94 -17.54
N VAL A 6 2.77 8.68 -16.65
CA VAL A 6 2.69 10.14 -16.78
C VAL A 6 4.06 10.69 -16.38
N VAL A 7 4.96 10.83 -17.35
CA VAL A 7 6.21 11.58 -17.17
C VAL A 7 5.83 13.05 -17.24
N GLU A 8 5.93 13.75 -16.12
CA GLU A 8 5.71 15.20 -16.09
C GLU A 8 6.76 15.84 -17.02
N GLN A 9 6.35 16.71 -17.94
CA GLN A 9 7.26 17.45 -18.85
C GLN A 9 8.15 18.48 -18.14
N SER A 10 8.31 18.39 -16.82
CA SER A 10 9.35 19.10 -16.10
C SER A 10 10.63 18.30 -16.31
N GLY A 11 11.65 18.87 -16.96
CA GLY A 11 12.94 18.23 -17.23
C GLY A 11 13.77 17.92 -15.98
N VAL A 12 13.17 17.35 -14.95
CA VAL A 12 13.76 16.99 -13.67
C VAL A 12 14.02 15.49 -13.69
N HIS A 13 15.28 15.13 -13.50
CA HIS A 13 15.74 13.75 -13.41
C HIS A 13 14.99 12.96 -12.32
N ASP A 14 14.83 11.67 -12.56
CA ASP A 14 14.22 10.64 -11.71
C ASP A 14 14.94 10.58 -10.35
N ASP A 15 14.60 11.48 -9.42
CA ASP A 15 14.90 11.30 -8.01
C ASP A 15 13.89 10.31 -7.41
N ASP A 16 14.41 9.32 -6.67
CA ASP A 16 13.80 8.09 -6.14
C ASP A 16 12.57 8.29 -5.20
N HIS A 17 12.02 9.50 -5.16
CA HIS A 17 10.91 9.92 -4.30
C HIS A 17 9.70 10.43 -5.07
N THR A 18 9.74 10.43 -6.41
CA THR A 18 8.61 10.88 -7.23
C THR A 18 7.53 9.78 -7.26
N PRO A 19 6.30 10.03 -6.77
CA PRO A 19 5.25 9.02 -6.77
C PRO A 19 4.89 8.61 -8.20
N LEU A 20 4.89 7.31 -8.47
CA LEU A 20 4.51 6.76 -9.78
C LEU A 20 3.04 7.06 -10.06
N ARG A 21 2.77 7.75 -11.18
CA ARG A 21 1.42 8.05 -11.67
C ARG A 21 1.11 7.21 -12.91
N TYR A 22 -0.02 6.52 -12.86
CA TYR A 22 -0.53 5.71 -13.96
C TYR A 22 -1.90 6.24 -14.37
N HIS A 23 -2.09 6.47 -15.67
CA HIS A 23 -3.39 6.81 -16.24
C HIS A 23 -4.00 5.60 -16.94
N PHE A 24 -5.30 5.39 -16.76
CA PHE A 24 -6.06 4.40 -17.52
C PHE A 24 -7.34 5.05 -18.06
N GLY A 25 -7.43 5.12 -19.38
CA GLY A 25 -8.59 5.61 -20.13
C GLY A 25 -8.26 5.72 -21.62
N GLY A 26 -9.13 5.19 -22.48
CA GLY A 26 -9.00 5.30 -23.94
C GLY A 26 -9.30 6.72 -24.48
N PRO A 27 -8.92 7.04 -25.73
CA PRO A 27 -9.07 8.36 -26.35
C PRO A 27 -10.53 8.81 -26.64
N HIS A 28 -11.54 8.12 -26.11
CA HIS A 28 -12.95 8.41 -26.37
C HIS A 28 -13.74 8.46 -25.06
N GLY A 29 -14.30 9.63 -24.75
CA GLY A 29 -14.89 10.04 -23.46
C GLY A 29 -16.12 9.27 -22.94
N LYS A 30 -16.09 7.94 -22.96
CA LYS A 30 -17.10 7.05 -22.35
C LYS A 30 -16.54 6.15 -21.25
N GLU A 31 -15.22 6.02 -21.14
CA GLU A 31 -14.60 5.20 -20.09
C GLU A 31 -14.31 6.04 -18.83
N PRO A 32 -14.55 5.50 -17.62
CA PRO A 32 -14.18 6.18 -16.38
C PRO A 32 -12.67 6.38 -16.33
N ARG A 33 -12.23 7.56 -15.89
CA ARG A 33 -10.80 7.85 -15.68
C ARG A 33 -10.36 7.28 -14.35
N TRP A 34 -9.40 6.37 -14.39
CA TRP A 34 -8.86 5.71 -13.21
C TRP A 34 -7.52 6.29 -12.81
N PHE A 35 -7.34 6.46 -11.51
CA PHE A 35 -6.06 6.81 -10.92
C PHE A 35 -5.76 5.93 -9.72
N VAL A 36 -4.53 5.44 -9.67
CA VAL A 36 -3.97 4.72 -8.53
C VAL A 36 -2.88 5.59 -7.94
N LEU A 37 -3.00 5.93 -6.66
CA LEU A 37 -1.99 6.64 -5.91
C LEU A 37 -1.46 5.76 -4.79
N VAL A 38 -0.18 5.43 -4.86
CA VAL A 38 0.56 4.80 -3.76
C VAL A 38 1.52 5.86 -3.24
N GLN A 39 1.28 6.34 -2.03
CA GLN A 39 2.11 7.39 -1.42
C GLN A 39 2.73 6.90 -0.11
N MET A 40 4.03 7.14 0.02
CA MET A 40 4.74 6.91 1.28
C MET A 40 4.32 7.93 2.35
N PHE A 41 4.11 9.19 1.94
CA PHE A 41 3.75 10.31 2.80
C PHE A 41 2.55 11.07 2.24
N TYR A 42 1.66 11.54 3.11
CA TYR A 42 0.45 12.24 2.69
C TYR A 42 0.79 13.62 2.13
N ASN A 43 0.35 13.88 0.90
CA ASN A 43 0.42 15.20 0.30
C ASN A 43 -0.97 15.65 -0.16
N GLN A 44 -1.55 16.59 0.58
CA GLN A 44 -2.91 17.09 0.32
C GLN A 44 -3.07 17.70 -1.08
N ASN A 45 -2.04 18.37 -1.61
CA ASN A 45 -2.12 18.98 -2.93
C ASN A 45 -2.19 17.93 -4.04
N GLU A 46 -1.40 16.86 -3.91
CA GLU A 46 -1.43 15.74 -4.85
C GLU A 46 -2.76 14.99 -4.80
N VAL A 47 -3.26 14.72 -3.59
CA VAL A 47 -4.59 14.12 -3.41
C VAL A 47 -5.67 14.98 -4.09
N ARG A 48 -5.67 16.30 -3.86
CA ARG A 48 -6.65 17.21 -4.47
C ARG A 48 -6.62 17.19 -6.01
N LYS A 49 -5.42 17.23 -6.60
CA LYS A 49 -5.26 17.14 -8.08
C LYS A 49 -5.86 15.83 -8.60
N LEU A 50 -5.55 14.71 -7.96
CA LEU A 50 -6.07 13.39 -8.34
C LEU A 50 -7.59 13.33 -8.23
N LEU A 51 -8.16 13.75 -7.10
CA LEU A 51 -9.61 13.73 -6.90
C LEU A 51 -10.37 14.59 -7.93
N THR A 52 -9.75 15.65 -8.43
CA THR A 52 -10.34 16.52 -9.46
C THR A 52 -10.31 15.85 -10.85
N ALA A 53 -9.23 15.14 -11.16
CA ALA A 53 -9.00 14.56 -12.48
C ALA A 53 -9.58 13.15 -12.67
N SER A 54 -10.07 12.50 -11.62
CA SER A 54 -10.44 11.07 -11.63
C SER A 54 -11.94 10.85 -11.52
N ASP A 55 -12.42 9.73 -12.05
CA ASP A 55 -13.74 9.18 -11.74
C ASP A 55 -13.64 8.06 -10.71
N VAL A 56 -12.55 7.30 -10.74
CA VAL A 56 -12.23 6.30 -9.73
C VAL A 56 -10.84 6.54 -9.17
N VAL A 57 -10.73 6.64 -7.85
CA VAL A 57 -9.45 6.72 -7.15
C VAL A 57 -9.23 5.52 -6.25
N LEU A 58 -8.03 4.96 -6.31
CA LEU A 58 -7.52 3.97 -5.38
C LEU A 58 -6.29 4.54 -4.68
N ILE A 59 -6.36 4.70 -3.36
CA ILE A 59 -5.27 5.27 -2.56
C ILE A 59 -4.77 4.25 -1.55
N ASN A 60 -3.45 4.06 -1.49
CA ASN A 60 -2.79 3.33 -0.41
C ASN A 60 -1.83 4.25 0.34
N TYR A 61 -1.91 4.21 1.67
CA TYR A 61 -1.17 5.11 2.54
C TYR A 61 -0.87 4.45 3.90
N GLY A 62 0.27 4.77 4.52
CA GLY A 62 0.57 4.40 5.91
C GLY A 62 1.56 3.26 6.15
N LEU A 63 2.19 2.69 5.10
CA LEU A 63 3.18 1.61 5.26
C LEU A 63 4.39 2.05 6.10
N HIS A 64 4.94 3.22 5.77
CA HIS A 64 6.19 3.75 6.33
C HIS A 64 6.03 4.61 7.59
N TYR A 65 4.82 4.65 8.17
CA TYR A 65 4.62 5.36 9.43
C TYR A 65 5.10 4.49 10.58
N CYS A 66 6.01 5.06 11.39
CA CYS A 66 6.34 4.44 12.67
C CYS A 66 5.07 4.37 13.53
N GLN A 67 4.86 3.22 14.17
CA GLN A 67 3.83 3.06 15.18
C GLN A 67 4.46 2.49 16.46
N PRO A 68 4.17 3.05 17.63
CA PRO A 68 4.75 2.54 18.85
C PRO A 68 4.11 1.21 19.24
N ALA A 69 4.90 0.31 19.85
CA ALA A 69 4.39 -0.98 20.36
C ALA A 69 3.27 -0.79 21.41
N ARG A 70 3.35 0.30 22.19
CA ARG A 70 2.37 0.75 23.19
C ARG A 70 2.50 2.25 23.41
N ALA A 71 1.45 2.89 23.93
CA ALA A 71 1.48 4.30 24.30
C ALA A 71 2.66 4.58 25.26
N GLY A 72 3.44 5.63 24.99
CA GLY A 72 4.59 6.03 25.80
C GLY A 72 5.89 5.23 25.60
N ALA A 73 5.92 4.20 24.73
CA ALA A 73 7.16 3.45 24.45
C ALA A 73 8.20 4.24 23.64
N ASP A 74 7.75 5.11 22.74
CA ASP A 74 8.59 5.99 21.93
C ASP A 74 7.79 7.27 21.61
N THR A 75 8.21 8.40 22.18
CA THR A 75 7.51 9.69 22.02
C THR A 75 7.51 10.17 20.57
N ARG A 76 8.59 9.91 19.81
CA ARG A 76 8.70 10.36 18.40
C ARG A 76 7.80 9.51 17.51
N CYS A 77 7.81 8.19 17.70
CA CYS A 77 6.90 7.30 16.97
C CYS A 77 5.44 7.53 17.35
N TRP A 78 5.14 7.85 18.61
CA TRP A 78 3.79 8.24 19.03
C TRP A 78 3.33 9.53 18.33
N GLN A 79 4.18 10.56 18.25
CA GLN A 79 3.86 11.78 17.50
C GLN A 79 3.61 11.51 16.01
N ARG A 80 4.41 10.65 15.38
CA ARG A 80 4.19 10.22 13.98
C ARG A 80 2.90 9.44 13.80
N TYR A 81 2.54 8.58 14.75
CA TYR A 81 1.26 7.88 14.75
C TYR A 81 0.08 8.85 14.88
N GLN A 82 0.15 9.83 15.78
CA GLN A 82 -0.89 10.86 15.91
C GLN A 82 -1.02 11.70 14.62
N GLN A 83 0.11 12.04 14.00
CA GLN A 83 0.14 12.69 12.69
C GLN A 83 -0.56 11.84 11.62
N TYR A 84 -0.24 10.54 11.55
CA TYR A 84 -0.91 9.59 10.65
C TYR A 84 -2.43 9.60 10.83
N VAL A 85 -2.92 9.53 12.07
CA VAL A 85 -4.36 9.54 12.37
C VAL A 85 -5.01 10.83 11.85
N ALA A 86 -4.41 11.99 12.13
CA ALA A 86 -4.91 13.28 11.66
C ALA A 86 -4.89 13.41 10.13
N GLU A 87 -3.86 12.89 9.46
CA GLU A 87 -3.75 12.89 7.99
C GLU A 87 -4.77 11.93 7.36
N LEU A 88 -4.97 10.77 7.97
CA LEU A 88 -5.97 9.79 7.55
C LEU A 88 -7.39 10.37 7.62
N GLU A 89 -7.71 11.10 8.70
CA GLU A 89 -8.96 11.82 8.86
C GLU A 89 -9.20 12.80 7.70
N ARG A 90 -8.24 13.68 7.42
CA ARG A 90 -8.32 14.69 6.35
C ARG A 90 -8.46 14.06 4.97
N LEU A 91 -7.73 12.96 4.74
CA LEU A 91 -7.84 12.17 3.53
C LEU A 91 -9.26 11.60 3.37
N PHE A 92 -9.80 10.97 4.41
CA PHE A 92 -11.14 10.37 4.36
C PHE A 92 -12.25 11.39 4.18
N ILE A 93 -12.13 12.61 4.74
CA ILE A 93 -13.03 13.73 4.44
C ILE A 93 -13.02 14.03 2.92
N SER A 94 -11.83 14.13 2.33
CA SER A 94 -11.68 14.43 0.91
C SER A 94 -12.21 13.30 0.02
N LEU A 95 -11.95 12.05 0.38
CA LEU A 95 -12.46 10.87 -0.33
C LEU A 95 -13.98 10.74 -0.21
N GLN A 96 -14.55 11.02 0.96
CA GLN A 96 -16.00 11.03 1.16
C GLN A 96 -16.65 12.09 0.24
N ALA A 97 -16.11 13.31 0.22
CA ALA A 97 -16.63 14.37 -0.64
C ALA A 97 -16.54 14.01 -2.14
N HIS A 98 -15.47 13.32 -2.55
CA HIS A 98 -15.34 12.80 -3.90
C HIS A 98 -16.37 11.70 -4.21
N ALA A 99 -16.41 10.65 -3.39
CA ALA A 99 -17.28 9.48 -3.62
C ALA A 99 -18.78 9.76 -3.41
N SER A 100 -19.13 10.90 -2.81
CA SER A 100 -20.53 11.35 -2.69
C SER A 100 -21.05 11.98 -3.99
N GLN A 101 -20.19 12.23 -4.97
CA GLN A 101 -20.61 12.74 -6.27
C GLN A 101 -21.07 11.60 -7.20
N PRO A 102 -22.06 11.85 -8.08
CA PRO A 102 -22.49 10.88 -9.08
C PRO A 102 -21.34 10.44 -10.01
N GLY A 103 -21.24 9.14 -10.27
CA GLY A 103 -20.20 8.53 -11.09
C GLY A 103 -18.81 8.45 -10.45
N LYS A 104 -18.60 8.97 -9.23
CA LYS A 104 -17.31 8.97 -8.54
C LYS A 104 -17.17 7.83 -7.54
N VAL A 105 -15.98 7.24 -7.48
CA VAL A 105 -15.66 6.16 -6.53
C VAL A 105 -14.33 6.43 -5.86
N ALA A 106 -14.30 6.36 -4.52
CA ALA A 106 -13.07 6.37 -3.75
C ALA A 106 -12.87 5.05 -3.02
N ILE A 107 -11.71 4.43 -3.23
CA ILE A 107 -11.28 3.21 -2.56
C ILE A 107 -9.99 3.52 -1.80
N PHE A 108 -10.00 3.29 -0.49
CA PHE A 108 -8.80 3.26 0.33
C PHE A 108 -8.32 1.82 0.48
N GLN A 109 -7.12 1.54 0.00
CA GLN A 109 -6.48 0.24 0.17
C GLN A 109 -5.79 0.18 1.53
N GLU A 110 -6.17 -0.79 2.37
CA GLU A 110 -5.41 -1.07 3.59
C GLU A 110 -3.95 -1.37 3.25
N THR A 111 -3.04 -1.01 4.16
CA THR A 111 -1.66 -1.49 4.06
C THR A 111 -1.66 -3.01 4.11
N SER A 112 -0.92 -3.66 3.19
CA SER A 112 -0.77 -5.12 3.22
C SER A 112 -0.19 -5.58 4.55
N ALA A 113 -0.52 -6.80 4.95
CA ALA A 113 0.21 -7.46 6.02
C ALA A 113 1.69 -7.53 5.61
N GLN A 114 2.55 -7.06 6.50
CA GLN A 114 3.98 -7.30 6.41
C GLN A 114 4.23 -8.73 6.90
N HIS A 115 5.25 -9.38 6.35
CA HIS A 115 5.78 -10.62 6.89
C HIS A 115 7.28 -10.44 7.10
N PHE A 116 7.89 -11.24 7.96
CA PHE A 116 9.32 -11.10 8.24
C PHE A 116 10.08 -12.40 8.08
N PRO A 117 11.37 -12.35 7.70
CA PRO A 117 12.22 -13.53 7.73
C PRO A 117 12.25 -14.13 9.13
N GLN A 118 12.07 -15.45 9.23
CA GLN A 118 12.31 -16.19 10.45
C GLN A 118 13.79 -16.02 10.85
N VAL A 119 14.02 -15.28 11.93
CA VAL A 119 15.33 -15.19 12.57
C VAL A 119 15.49 -16.32 13.59
N PRO A 120 16.65 -17.00 13.67
CA PRO A 120 16.89 -18.00 14.70
C PRO A 120 16.63 -17.43 16.11
N PRO A 121 16.06 -18.21 17.04
CA PRO A 121 15.91 -17.79 18.42
C PRO A 121 17.23 -17.23 18.99
N GLY A 122 17.18 -16.05 19.60
CA GLY A 122 18.34 -15.41 20.23
C GLY A 122 19.20 -14.50 19.32
N THR A 123 18.89 -14.37 18.02
CA THR A 123 19.67 -13.49 17.13
C THR A 123 19.18 -12.04 17.07
N LEU A 124 17.89 -11.78 17.33
CA LEU A 124 17.30 -10.45 17.45
C LEU A 124 16.12 -10.50 18.43
N PRO A 125 15.75 -9.39 19.10
CA PRO A 125 14.52 -9.32 19.88
C PRO A 125 13.30 -9.66 18.99
N PRO A 126 12.20 -10.19 19.58
CA PRO A 126 10.96 -10.45 18.86
C PRO A 126 10.59 -9.23 18.02
N GLN A 127 10.41 -9.44 16.71
CA GLN A 127 10.08 -8.36 15.79
C GLN A 127 8.62 -7.99 15.98
N ASP A 128 8.37 -7.03 16.86
CA ASP A 128 7.07 -6.43 17.04
C ASP A 128 6.71 -5.65 15.76
N ALA A 129 5.43 -5.64 15.39
CA ALA A 129 4.90 -5.11 14.14
C ALA A 129 5.04 -3.58 13.98
N THR A 130 5.96 -2.91 14.68
CA THR A 130 5.97 -1.46 14.95
C THR A 130 6.33 -0.57 13.76
N GLY A 131 6.63 -1.13 12.58
CA GLY A 131 7.06 -0.34 11.42
C GLY A 131 8.45 0.29 11.57
N ASP A 132 9.05 0.27 12.77
CA ASP A 132 10.43 0.71 13.06
C ASP A 132 11.48 -0.07 12.25
N TRP A 133 11.14 -1.27 11.80
CA TRP A 133 12.06 -2.17 11.12
C TRP A 133 12.48 -1.66 9.73
N GLU A 134 11.60 -0.96 8.99
CA GLU A 134 11.95 -0.39 7.67
C GLU A 134 13.05 0.66 7.79
N MET A 135 13.13 1.34 8.94
CA MET A 135 14.17 2.33 9.21
C MET A 135 15.40 1.75 9.92
N ARG A 136 15.26 0.67 10.68
CA ARG A 136 16.35 0.11 11.52
C ARG A 136 17.09 -1.08 10.89
N TYR A 137 16.46 -1.80 9.97
CA TYR A 137 16.97 -3.05 9.43
C TYR A 137 16.85 -3.08 7.90
N PHE A 138 17.68 -2.28 7.22
CA PHE A 138 18.14 -2.66 5.90
C PHE A 138 18.93 -3.96 6.05
N PHE A 139 18.24 -5.08 5.80
CA PHE A 139 18.69 -6.47 5.73
C PHE A 139 20.07 -6.71 6.37
N PRO A 140 20.15 -7.12 7.66
CA PRO A 140 21.43 -7.58 8.21
C PRO A 140 22.00 -8.64 7.26
N ARG A 141 23.32 -8.62 7.06
CA ARG A 141 24.06 -9.57 6.20
C ARG A 141 23.82 -10.99 6.71
N LEU A 142 22.71 -11.60 6.30
CA LEU A 142 22.49 -13.02 6.48
C LEU A 142 23.41 -13.68 5.46
N GLY A 143 24.37 -14.47 5.98
CA GLY A 143 25.29 -15.23 5.15
C GLY A 143 24.54 -16.09 4.12
N PRO A 144 25.21 -16.53 3.05
CA PRO A 144 24.59 -17.32 1.99
C PRO A 144 23.91 -18.55 2.61
N ARG A 145 22.57 -18.53 2.63
CA ARG A 145 21.76 -19.69 2.98
C ARG A 145 21.27 -20.34 1.70
N ALA A 146 21.15 -21.67 1.73
CA ALA A 146 20.64 -22.46 0.63
C ALA A 146 19.34 -21.85 0.07
N PRO A 147 19.11 -21.91 -1.26
CA PRO A 147 17.98 -21.30 -1.96
C PRO A 147 16.59 -21.85 -1.55
N GLU A 148 16.55 -22.81 -0.63
CA GLU A 148 15.34 -23.49 -0.23
C GLU A 148 14.63 -22.73 0.89
N GLN A 149 13.64 -21.95 0.44
CA GLN A 149 12.56 -21.34 1.20
C GLN A 149 12.93 -20.04 1.88
N CYS A 150 12.53 -18.95 1.22
CA CYS A 150 12.27 -17.71 1.91
C CYS A 150 11.23 -17.96 3.02
N ARG A 151 11.66 -17.90 4.29
CA ARG A 151 10.81 -18.19 5.44
C ARG A 151 10.20 -16.90 5.97
N CYS A 152 9.24 -16.34 5.25
CA CYS A 152 8.43 -15.26 5.81
C CYS A 152 7.50 -15.87 6.87
N SER A 153 7.60 -15.46 8.13
CA SER A 153 6.66 -15.84 9.18
C SER A 153 5.55 -14.80 9.32
N LYS A 154 4.41 -15.28 9.83
CA LYS A 154 3.34 -14.42 10.31
C LYS A 154 3.88 -13.48 11.40
N ILE A 155 3.66 -12.18 11.23
CA ILE A 155 3.89 -11.20 12.31
C ILE A 155 2.69 -11.26 13.27
N GLY A 156 2.94 -10.99 14.55
CA GLY A 156 2.00 -11.03 15.67
C GLY A 156 0.76 -10.14 15.55
N ALA A 157 0.50 -9.32 16.57
CA ALA A 157 -0.74 -8.56 16.70
C ALA A 157 -0.95 -7.58 15.54
N GLU A 158 -2.22 -7.25 15.30
CA GLU A 158 -2.59 -6.29 14.27
C GLU A 158 -2.01 -4.88 14.58
N PRO A 159 -1.42 -4.19 13.60
CA PRO A 159 -0.95 -2.81 13.72
C PRO A 159 -2.00 -1.83 14.28
N LEU A 160 -1.61 -0.94 15.19
CA LEU A 160 -2.47 0.16 15.68
C LEU A 160 -3.03 1.02 14.53
N ARG A 161 -2.26 1.20 13.45
CA ARG A 161 -2.73 1.90 12.24
C ARG A 161 -3.97 1.27 11.59
N MET A 162 -4.17 -0.04 11.70
CA MET A 162 -5.37 -0.72 11.18
C MET A 162 -6.58 -0.44 12.07
N GLN A 163 -6.38 -0.35 13.40
CA GLN A 163 -7.43 0.09 14.31
C GLN A 163 -7.83 1.54 14.03
N ALA A 164 -6.86 2.45 13.85
CA ALA A 164 -7.12 3.83 13.45
C ALA A 164 -7.91 3.90 12.13
N LEU A 165 -7.50 3.13 11.12
CA LEU A 165 -8.19 3.07 9.85
C LEU A 165 -9.65 2.63 9.99
N ARG A 166 -9.93 1.57 10.75
CA ARG A 166 -11.32 1.14 10.99
C ARG A 166 -12.17 2.21 11.67
N ASN A 167 -11.61 2.88 12.67
CA ASN A 167 -12.30 3.94 13.41
C ASN A 167 -12.61 5.15 12.52
N VAL A 168 -11.67 5.51 11.63
CA VAL A 168 -11.90 6.57 10.64
C VAL A 168 -12.92 6.10 9.62
N SER A 169 -12.71 4.96 8.96
CA SER A 169 -13.57 4.51 7.86
C SER A 169 -15.03 4.31 8.25
N ALA A 170 -15.32 3.92 9.49
CA ALA A 170 -16.68 3.77 9.99
C ALA A 170 -17.51 5.07 9.90
N ARG A 171 -16.86 6.24 9.87
CA ARG A 171 -17.51 7.56 9.80
C ARG A 171 -17.72 8.07 8.37
N TYR A 172 -17.15 7.39 7.37
CA TYR A 172 -17.15 7.83 5.97
C TYR A 172 -17.65 6.71 5.04
N PRO A 173 -18.97 6.42 5.04
CA PRO A 173 -19.53 5.25 4.38
C PRO A 173 -19.47 5.27 2.84
N ALA A 174 -19.20 6.43 2.23
CA ALA A 174 -19.01 6.52 0.78
C ALA A 174 -17.62 6.02 0.35
N VAL A 175 -16.65 6.04 1.27
CA VAL A 175 -15.29 5.55 1.01
C VAL A 175 -15.28 4.03 1.18
N ARG A 176 -14.86 3.32 0.14
CA ARG A 176 -14.68 1.87 0.21
C ARG A 176 -13.31 1.53 0.77
N VAL A 177 -13.24 0.46 1.55
CA VAL A 177 -11.97 -0.01 2.12
C VAL A 177 -11.66 -1.37 1.51
N LEU A 178 -10.54 -1.47 0.79
CA LEU A 178 -10.04 -2.73 0.26
C LEU A 178 -9.21 -3.44 1.35
N PRO A 179 -9.70 -4.56 1.93
CA PRO A 179 -9.20 -5.10 3.21
C PRO A 179 -7.94 -5.95 3.06
N MET A 180 -6.86 -5.35 2.57
CA MET A 180 -5.62 -6.05 2.23
C MET A 180 -4.91 -6.65 3.44
N HIS A 181 -5.01 -6.07 4.64
CA HIS A 181 -4.27 -6.57 5.79
C HIS A 181 -4.74 -7.97 6.18
N ARG A 182 -6.03 -8.10 6.48
CA ARG A 182 -6.64 -9.39 6.85
C ARG A 182 -6.56 -10.40 5.71
N LEU A 183 -6.69 -9.92 4.47
CA LEU A 183 -6.57 -10.76 3.30
C LEU A 183 -5.16 -11.34 3.18
N LEU A 184 -4.11 -10.59 3.43
CA LEU A 184 -2.75 -11.07 3.18
C LEU A 184 -2.05 -11.67 4.41
N ALA A 185 -2.50 -11.36 5.63
CA ALA A 185 -1.89 -11.85 6.86
C ALA A 185 -1.69 -13.39 6.96
N PRO A 186 -2.61 -14.26 6.48
CA PRO A 186 -2.38 -15.70 6.52
C PRO A 186 -1.60 -16.22 5.29
N ARG A 187 -1.15 -15.34 4.40
CA ARG A 187 -0.64 -15.66 3.05
C ARG A 187 0.83 -15.28 2.87
N HIS A 188 1.62 -15.43 3.91
CA HIS A 188 3.08 -15.20 3.91
C HIS A 188 3.80 -16.00 2.81
N GLN A 189 3.28 -17.17 2.45
CA GLN A 189 3.76 -17.99 1.33
C GLN A 189 3.51 -17.37 -0.04
N TRP A 190 2.77 -16.27 -0.16
CA TRP A 190 2.58 -15.56 -1.43
C TRP A 190 3.68 -14.54 -1.73
N HIS A 191 4.62 -14.35 -0.81
CA HIS A 191 5.92 -13.72 -1.11
C HIS A 191 6.83 -14.62 -1.99
N GLN A 192 6.27 -15.66 -2.60
CA GLN A 192 7.04 -16.68 -3.30
C GLN A 192 7.63 -16.20 -4.65
N GLN A 193 8.96 -16.13 -4.62
CA GLN A 193 9.87 -17.02 -5.36
C GLN A 193 10.12 -16.83 -6.86
N ASP A 194 9.38 -16.02 -7.61
CA ASP A 194 9.89 -15.60 -8.93
C ASP A 194 10.79 -14.37 -8.82
N CYS A 195 11.75 -14.51 -7.92
CA CYS A 195 12.93 -13.70 -7.92
C CYS A 195 13.76 -13.96 -9.18
N ARG A 196 13.35 -14.58 -10.30
CA ARG A 196 14.28 -14.84 -11.42
C ARG A 196 15.08 -13.60 -11.84
N ALA A 197 14.45 -12.43 -11.90
CA ALA A 197 15.14 -11.17 -12.13
C ALA A 197 16.13 -10.80 -10.98
N ARG A 198 15.72 -11.05 -9.72
CA ARG A 198 16.59 -10.96 -8.55
C ARG A 198 17.61 -12.11 -8.45
N SER A 199 17.40 -13.23 -9.14
CA SER A 199 18.18 -14.46 -9.15
C SER A 199 19.26 -14.34 -10.22
N GLU A 200 18.99 -13.66 -11.33
CA GLU A 200 19.99 -13.24 -12.30
C GLU A 200 20.86 -12.11 -11.74
N ALA A 201 20.24 -11.14 -11.04
CA ALA A 201 20.98 -10.14 -10.26
C ALA A 201 21.76 -10.80 -9.11
N TRP A 202 21.20 -11.82 -8.46
CA TRP A 202 21.85 -12.63 -7.44
C TRP A 202 23.03 -13.40 -8.01
N HIS A 203 22.84 -14.16 -9.09
CA HIS A 203 23.90 -14.95 -9.73
C HIS A 203 24.99 -14.03 -10.31
N ARG A 204 24.65 -12.82 -10.77
CA ARG A 204 25.65 -11.77 -11.07
C ARG A 204 26.40 -11.34 -9.81
N ALA A 205 25.69 -10.94 -8.76
CA ALA A 205 26.29 -10.54 -7.50
C ALA A 205 27.10 -11.69 -6.85
N GLU A 206 26.69 -12.95 -7.00
CA GLU A 206 27.36 -14.14 -6.46
C GLU A 206 28.66 -14.40 -7.21
N ARG A 207 28.65 -14.29 -8.54
CA ARG A 207 29.87 -14.31 -9.37
C ARG A 207 30.84 -13.18 -9.00
N GLU A 208 30.33 -12.05 -8.53
CA GLU A 208 31.10 -10.89 -8.11
C GLU A 208 31.46 -10.90 -6.61
N GLY A 209 31.09 -11.95 -5.85
CA GLY A 209 31.32 -12.02 -4.40
C GLY A 209 30.47 -11.04 -3.56
N GLN A 210 29.45 -10.44 -4.16
CA GLN A 210 28.54 -9.44 -3.61
C GLN A 210 27.14 -9.95 -3.25
N ALA A 211 26.85 -11.25 -3.44
CA ALA A 211 25.51 -11.79 -3.17
C ALA A 211 25.11 -11.60 -1.70
N ARG A 212 24.05 -10.81 -1.47
CA ARG A 212 23.49 -10.52 -0.14
C ARG A 212 22.08 -11.10 -0.01
N GLY A 213 21.97 -12.23 0.68
CA GLY A 213 20.78 -13.08 0.88
C GLY A 213 19.62 -12.40 1.55
N GLY A 214 18.81 -11.65 0.80
CA GLY A 214 17.62 -10.98 1.32
C GLY A 214 16.32 -11.60 0.81
N CYS A 215 15.51 -12.11 1.73
CA CYS A 215 14.08 -12.33 1.49
C CYS A 215 13.35 -11.00 1.39
N ASP A 216 12.66 -10.73 0.29
CA ASP A 216 11.66 -9.66 0.26
C ASP A 216 10.33 -10.20 0.81
N CYS A 217 10.07 -9.94 2.09
CA CYS A 217 8.81 -10.32 2.75
C CYS A 217 7.81 -9.15 2.82
N THR A 218 8.04 -8.07 2.06
CA THR A 218 7.15 -6.91 2.00
C THR A 218 6.44 -6.76 0.67
N HIS A 219 7.13 -7.06 -0.42
CA HIS A 219 6.54 -7.00 -1.74
C HIS A 219 5.96 -8.36 -2.11
N TYR A 220 4.78 -8.31 -2.72
CA TYR A 220 4.19 -9.45 -3.38
C TYR A 220 4.68 -9.41 -4.83
N CYS A 221 5.87 -9.98 -5.09
CA CYS A 221 6.35 -10.23 -6.45
C CYS A 221 5.27 -11.00 -7.24
N TYR A 222 5.33 -10.98 -8.58
CA TYR A 222 4.34 -11.46 -9.55
C TYR A 222 3.71 -12.83 -9.22
N SER A 223 2.86 -12.86 -8.19
CA SER A 223 2.22 -14.04 -7.63
C SER A 223 0.84 -14.07 -8.25
N PRO A 224 0.58 -14.98 -9.21
CA PRO A 224 -0.72 -15.01 -9.88
C PRO A 224 -1.86 -15.22 -8.88
N ALA A 225 -1.60 -15.97 -7.80
CA ALA A 225 -2.54 -16.16 -6.71
C ALA A 225 -2.86 -14.85 -5.97
N PHE A 226 -1.84 -14.03 -5.68
CA PHE A 226 -2.03 -12.69 -5.11
C PHE A 226 -2.90 -11.83 -6.02
N TRP A 227 -2.50 -11.65 -7.28
CA TRP A 227 -3.18 -10.75 -8.20
C TRP A 227 -4.63 -11.17 -8.48
N LYS A 228 -4.90 -12.47 -8.59
CA LYS A 228 -6.26 -12.98 -8.75
C LYS A 228 -7.15 -12.60 -7.57
N VAL A 229 -6.65 -12.69 -6.34
CA VAL A 229 -7.41 -12.34 -5.15
C VAL A 229 -7.52 -10.83 -4.97
N TYR A 230 -6.45 -10.10 -5.23
CA TYR A 230 -6.41 -8.64 -5.21
C TYR A 230 -7.47 -8.04 -6.16
N PHE A 231 -7.45 -8.42 -7.44
CA PHE A 231 -8.39 -7.89 -8.43
C PHE A 231 -9.84 -8.31 -8.14
N ARG A 232 -10.05 -9.52 -7.61
CA ARG A 232 -11.39 -9.94 -7.18
C ARG A 232 -11.91 -9.07 -6.04
N ALA A 233 -11.10 -8.79 -5.03
CA ALA A 233 -11.49 -7.93 -3.91
C ALA A 233 -11.72 -6.49 -4.37
N LEU A 234 -10.81 -5.95 -5.20
CA LEU A 234 -10.97 -4.62 -5.79
C LEU A 234 -12.26 -4.48 -6.61
N LEU A 235 -12.62 -5.51 -7.40
CA LEU A 235 -13.85 -5.50 -8.19
C LEU A 235 -15.11 -5.49 -7.33
N VAL A 236 -15.09 -6.17 -6.17
CA VAL A 236 -16.21 -6.14 -5.21
C VAL A 236 -16.38 -4.72 -4.67
N GLU A 237 -15.31 -4.09 -4.22
CA GLU A 237 -15.36 -2.73 -3.67
C GLU A 237 -15.74 -1.69 -4.73
N LEU A 238 -15.22 -1.82 -5.96
CA LEU A 238 -15.59 -0.96 -7.08
C LEU A 238 -17.09 -1.02 -7.34
N ARG A 239 -17.66 -2.23 -7.47
CA ARG A 239 -19.10 -2.41 -7.74
C ARG A 239 -19.94 -1.84 -6.61
N ALA A 240 -19.51 -2.02 -5.35
CA ALA A 240 -20.18 -1.43 -4.20
C ALA A 240 -20.11 0.10 -4.19
N GLY A 241 -18.97 0.67 -4.60
CA GLY A 241 -18.79 2.12 -4.75
C GLY A 241 -19.68 2.71 -5.84
N LEU A 242 -19.72 2.09 -7.03
CA LEU A 242 -20.56 2.53 -8.14
C LEU A 242 -22.06 2.52 -7.79
N ARG A 243 -22.52 1.50 -7.07
CA ARG A 243 -23.92 1.44 -6.59
C ARG A 243 -24.24 2.59 -5.62
N PHE A 244 -23.33 2.90 -4.71
CA PHE A 244 -23.49 4.00 -3.75
C PHE A 244 -23.58 5.34 -4.47
N SER A 245 -22.64 5.60 -5.38
CA SER A 245 -22.59 6.84 -6.16
C SER A 245 -23.83 7.03 -7.03
N SER A 246 -24.39 5.95 -7.59
CA SER A 246 -25.62 6.00 -8.40
C SER A 246 -26.88 6.30 -7.58
N SER A 247 -26.85 6.06 -6.27
CA SER A 247 -27.96 6.34 -5.35
C SER A 247 -27.90 7.73 -4.73
N ALA A 248 -26.80 8.45 -4.91
CA ALA A 248 -26.69 9.82 -4.43
C ALA A 248 -27.71 10.68 -5.17
N PRO A 249 -28.56 11.47 -4.47
CA PRO A 249 -29.49 12.37 -5.13
C PRO A 249 -28.69 13.28 -6.05
N ALA A 250 -29.12 13.40 -7.31
CA ALA A 250 -28.56 14.39 -8.21
C ALA A 250 -28.72 15.74 -7.50
N ASN A 251 -27.60 16.39 -7.20
CA ASN A 251 -27.61 17.67 -6.53
C ASN A 251 -28.21 18.66 -7.54
N THR A 252 -29.53 18.83 -7.52
CA THR A 252 -30.26 19.81 -8.30
C THR A 252 -29.89 21.15 -7.72
N GLY A 253 -28.76 21.69 -8.15
CA GLY A 253 -28.24 22.96 -7.68
C GLY A 253 -29.33 24.02 -7.70
N VAL A 254 -29.53 24.65 -6.55
CA VAL A 254 -30.17 25.96 -6.41
C VAL A 254 -29.14 27.02 -6.82
#